data_AF-A0A7W0XSA4-F1
#
_entry.id   AF-A0A7W0XSA4-F1
#
_cell.length_a   1.000
_cell.length_b   1.000
_cell.length_c   1.000
_cell.angle_alpha   90.00
_cell.angle_beta   90.00
_cell.angle_gamma   90.00
#
_symmetry.space_group_name_H-M   'P 1'
#
loop_
_entity.id
_entity.type
_entity.pdbx_description
1 polymer ?
#
loop_
_entity_poly.entity_id
_entity_poly.type
_entity_poly.pdbx_seq_one_letter_code
_entity_poly.pdbx_strand_id
1 'polypeptide(L)' 'HTLALTNRGGALTTDLLALAREVRDGVRDRFGITLAAEPRLVGCAL' A
#
# COMPACT_ATOMS: atom_id res chain seq x y z
N HIS A 1 -5.28 5.49 -12.23
CA HIS A 1 -5.94 5.20 -10.95
C HIS A 1 -4.89 5.30 -9.84
N THR A 2 -4.89 6.39 -9.08
CA THR A 2 -3.80 6.73 -8.13
C THR A 2 -3.71 5.77 -6.93
N LEU A 3 -4.83 5.16 -6.53
CA LEU A 3 -4.89 4.20 -5.43
C LEU A 3 -4.59 2.75 -5.85
N ALA A 4 -4.39 2.50 -7.14
CA ALA A 4 -4.05 1.17 -7.64
C ALA A 4 -2.53 1.00 -7.71
N LEU A 5 -1.98 0.14 -6.87
CA LEU A 5 -0.59 -0.27 -6.96
C LEU A 5 -0.45 -1.30 -8.08
N THR A 6 0.55 -1.11 -8.95
CA THR A 6 0.78 -1.97 -10.11
C THR A 6 2.17 -2.60 -10.05
N ASN A 7 2.24 -3.90 -10.33
CA ASN A 7 3.50 -4.57 -10.56
C ASN A 7 3.92 -4.31 -12.02
N ARG A 8 5.05 -3.64 -12.24
CA ARG A 8 5.60 -3.34 -13.58
C ARG A 8 6.44 -4.50 -14.16
N GLY A 9 6.43 -5.65 -13.50
CA GLY A 9 7.28 -6.81 -13.79
C GLY A 9 8.30 -6.99 -12.67
N GLY A 10 8.40 -8.21 -12.14
CA GLY A 10 9.43 -8.60 -11.17
C GLY A 10 9.25 -8.10 -9.73
N ALA A 11 8.22 -7.29 -9.42
CA ALA A 11 8.01 -6.84 -8.04
C ALA A 11 7.56 -8.00 -7.14
N LEU A 12 8.14 -8.05 -5.94
CA LEU A 12 7.78 -8.97 -4.88
C LEU A 12 6.60 -8.44 -4.05
N THR A 13 5.98 -9.32 -3.27
CA THR A 13 4.94 -8.92 -2.31
C THR A 13 5.45 -7.85 -1.34
N THR A 14 6.71 -7.95 -0.91
CA THR A 14 7.34 -6.97 -0.01
C THR A 14 7.44 -5.57 -0.63
N ASP A 15 7.68 -5.49 -1.93
CA ASP A 15 7.82 -4.21 -2.64
C ASP A 15 6.48 -3.47 -2.71
N LEU A 16 5.41 -4.21 -3.02
CA LEU A 16 4.06 -3.68 -3.03
C LEU A 16 3.60 -3.26 -1.62
N LEU A 17 3.91 -4.05 -0.60
CA LEU A 17 3.57 -3.71 0.79
C LEU A 17 4.37 -2.51 1.30
N ALA A 18 5.65 -2.38 0.92
CA ALA A 18 6.46 -1.21 1.28
C ALA A 18 5.85 0.07 0.70
N LEU A 19 5.52 0.07 -0.60
CA LEU A 19 4.88 1.21 -1.25
C LEU A 19 3.51 1.53 -0.65
N ALA A 20 2.71 0.50 -0.32
CA ALA A 20 1.41 0.71 0.32
C ALA A 20 1.54 1.36 1.71
N ARG A 21 2.57 1.00 2.49
CA ARG A 21 2.86 1.64 3.78
C ARG A 21 3.28 3.09 3.60
N GLU A 22 4.17 3.36 2.65
CA GLU A 22 4.61 4.73 2.35
C GLU A 22 3.42 5.64 2.01
N VAL A 23 2.51 5.16 1.15
CA VAL A 23 1.29 5.91 0.80
C VAL A 23 0.37 6.10 2.01
N ARG A 24 0.09 5.05 2.79
CA ARG A 24 -0.75 5.13 3.98
C ARG A 24 -0.19 6.11 5.00
N ASP A 25 1.11 6.02 5.25
CA ASP A 25 1.81 6.84 6.24
C ASP A 25 1.86 8.30 5.79
N GLY A 26 2.15 8.58 4.52
CA GLY A 26 2.10 9.93 3.98
C GLY A 26 0.71 10.57 4.05
N VAL A 27 -0.35 9.79 3.84
CA VAL A 27 -1.73 10.29 4.00
C VAL A 27 -2.06 10.55 5.48
N ARG A 28 -1.64 9.66 6.38
CA ARG A 28 -1.82 9.87 7.82
C ARG A 28 -1.08 11.13 8.29
N ASP A 29 0.17 11.29 7.90
CA ASP A 29 1.01 12.38 8.39
C ASP A 29 0.54 13.74 7.85
N ARG A 30 0.03 13.80 6.62
CA ARG A 30 -0.43 15.04 6.00
C ARG A 30 -1.88 15.41 6.32
N PHE A 31 -2.73 14.42 6.55
CA PHE A 31 -4.18 14.64 6.67
C PHE A 31 -4.79 14.09 7.96
N GLY A 32 -4.04 13.36 8.78
CA GLY A 32 -4.56 12.66 9.96
C GLY A 32 -5.47 11.46 9.63
N ILE A 33 -5.48 11.00 8.37
CA ILE A 33 -6.37 9.93 7.89
C ILE A 33 -5.58 8.64 7.72
N THR A 34 -6.08 7.53 8.27
CA THR A 34 -5.50 6.21 8.04
C THR A 34 -6.24 5.48 6.93
N LEU A 35 -5.55 5.18 5.83
CA LEU A 35 -6.11 4.37 4.76
C LEU A 35 -6.21 2.89 5.18
N ALA A 36 -7.37 2.28 4.92
CA ALA A 36 -7.56 0.84 5.03
C ALA A 36 -7.27 0.17 3.68
N ALA A 37 -6.68 -1.02 3.71
CA ALA A 37 -6.51 -1.83 2.50
C ALA A 37 -7.88 -2.35 2.03
N GLU A 38 -8.28 -1.98 0.81
CA GLU A 38 -9.39 -2.62 0.10
C GLU A 38 -9.12 -4.10 -0.22
N PRO A 39 -7.93 -4.52 -0.71
CA PRO A 39 -7.70 -5.91 -1.06
C PRO A 39 -7.56 -6.80 0.18
N ARG A 40 -7.98 -8.05 0.02
CA ARG A 40 -7.70 -9.11 0.99
C ARG A 40 -6.21 -9.50 0.91
N LEU A 41 -5.47 -9.20 1.96
CA LEU A 41 -4.09 -9.67 2.12
C LEU A 41 -4.10 -11.12 2.62
N VAL A 42 -3.40 -12.01 1.92
CA VAL A 42 -3.29 -13.43 2.26
C VAL A 42 -1.82 -13.72 2.59
N GLY A 43 -1.56 -14.27 3.77
CA GLY A 43 -0.21 -14.58 4.23
C GLY A 43 0.68 -13.36 4.49
N CYS A 44 0.13 -12.15 4.51
CA CYS A 44 0.84 -10.90 4.77
C CYS A 44 -0.08 -9.84 5.38
N ALA A 45 0.51 -8.76 5.89
CA ALA A 45 -0.20 -7.65 6.54
C ALA A 45 0.42 -6.30 6.19
N LEU A 46 -0.40 -5.25 6.27
CA LEU A 46 -0.02 -3.87 5.97
C LEU A 46 0.23 -3.05 7.24
#